data_AF-A0A843EQP1-F1
#
_entry.id   AF-A0A843EQP1-F1
#
_cell.length_a   1.000
_cell.length_b   1.000
_cell.length_c   1.000
_cell.angle_alpha   90.00
_cell.angle_beta   90.00
_cell.angle_gamma   90.00
#
_symmetry.space_group_name_H-M   'P 1'
#
loop_
_entity.id
_entity.type
_entity.pdbx_description
1 polymer ?
#
loop_
_entity_poly.entity_id
_entity_poly.type
_entity_poly.pdbx_seq_one_letter_code
_entity_poly.pdbx_strand_id
1 'polypeptide(L)'
;MFEKLIKNISQDWSVLDKNELKSYVLSGFIFLELIGVAISLFLFLILNLPVSFVIYVIIGFTISSILESIIVYNRDYLDEKYGLFYNEYKGISYQGLILFFIPISIAFAFIIFPLALHQGGICSAISFSLAALYPAFFMFLRINVYKNENSRELVTENENGNKITEKVIGYHPVIYYIFGSLISCHIIGFSLMKVIISFIGNNLDLIYFIYLICSLLIVSFILSPDIANKLLPFELKRINGLKKFLIIGIMMMAIMGLLFVSW
;
A
#
# COMPACT_ATOMS: atom_id res chain seq x y z
N MET A 1 -26.87 8.03 16.58
CA MET A 1 -26.45 6.97 15.63
C MET A 1 -24.93 6.98 15.44
N PHE A 2 -24.34 8.11 15.04
CA PHE A 2 -22.90 8.25 14.83
C PHE A 2 -22.03 8.00 16.08
N GLU A 3 -22.44 8.51 17.25
CA GLU A 3 -21.74 8.23 18.52
C GLU A 3 -21.69 6.74 18.87
N LYS A 4 -22.76 5.99 18.55
CA LYS A 4 -22.81 4.54 18.77
C LYS A 4 -21.87 3.79 17.82
N LEU A 5 -21.78 4.23 16.56
CA LEU A 5 -20.81 3.72 15.58
C LEU A 5 -19.39 3.94 16.07
N ILE A 6 -19.04 5.19 16.44
CA ILE A 6 -17.70 5.55 16.95
C ILE A 6 -17.36 4.73 18.19
N LYS A 7 -18.28 4.66 19.15
CA LYS A 7 -18.07 3.88 20.37
C LYS A 7 -17.77 2.42 20.06
N ASN A 8 -18.52 1.80 19.16
CA ASN A 8 -18.29 0.41 18.76
C ASN A 8 -16.93 0.23 18.08
N ILE A 9 -16.58 1.04 17.08
CA ILE A 9 -15.31 0.88 16.35
C ILE A 9 -14.07 1.26 17.18
N SER A 10 -14.26 2.01 18.28
CA SER A 10 -13.20 2.36 19.24
C SER A 10 -12.83 1.24 20.22
N GLN A 11 -13.62 0.16 20.26
CA GLN A 11 -13.34 -0.97 21.13
C GLN A 11 -12.06 -1.69 20.69
N ASP A 12 -11.34 -2.26 21.66
CA ASP A 12 -10.23 -3.16 21.38
C ASP A 12 -10.78 -4.46 20.79
N TRP A 13 -10.82 -4.50 19.47
CA TRP A 13 -11.37 -5.61 18.71
C TRP A 13 -10.49 -6.86 18.75
N SER A 14 -9.32 -6.84 19.40
CA SER A 14 -8.53 -8.05 19.61
C SER A 14 -9.13 -9.00 20.66
N VAL A 15 -9.93 -8.47 21.59
CA VAL A 15 -10.46 -9.23 22.74
C VAL A 15 -11.99 -9.45 22.72
N LEU A 16 -12.70 -8.86 21.75
CA LEU A 16 -14.17 -8.96 21.68
C LEU A 16 -14.63 -10.40 21.41
N ASP A 17 -15.75 -10.82 22.00
CA ASP A 17 -16.34 -12.12 21.65
C ASP A 17 -16.90 -12.13 20.21
N LYS A 18 -17.35 -13.28 19.70
CA LYS A 18 -17.87 -13.37 18.32
C LYS A 18 -19.14 -12.54 18.06
N ASN A 19 -19.98 -12.31 19.05
CA ASN A 19 -21.21 -11.52 18.88
C ASN A 19 -20.90 -10.02 18.92
N GLU A 20 -20.04 -9.61 19.84
CA GLU A 20 -19.49 -8.24 19.90
C GLU A 20 -18.71 -7.91 18.63
N LEU A 21 -17.90 -8.85 18.14
CA LEU A 21 -17.13 -8.71 16.90
C LEU A 21 -18.04 -8.52 15.68
N LYS A 22 -19.20 -9.19 15.61
CA LYS A 22 -20.19 -8.93 14.54
C LYS A 22 -20.69 -7.49 14.57
N SER A 23 -21.01 -6.98 15.76
CA SER A 23 -21.45 -5.59 15.93
C SER A 23 -20.32 -4.61 15.58
N TYR A 24 -19.09 -4.92 15.96
CA TYR A 24 -17.90 -4.16 15.59
C TYR A 24 -17.71 -4.10 14.08
N VAL A 25 -17.71 -5.26 13.41
CA VAL A 25 -17.55 -5.40 11.95
C VAL A 25 -18.64 -4.63 11.21
N LEU A 26 -19.90 -4.79 11.61
CA LEU A 26 -21.01 -4.04 11.00
C LEU A 26 -20.84 -2.53 11.18
N SER A 27 -20.39 -2.10 12.36
CA SER A 27 -20.14 -0.68 12.63
C SER A 27 -18.98 -0.15 11.80
N GLY A 28 -17.90 -0.92 11.66
CA GLY A 28 -16.75 -0.60 10.81
C GLY A 28 -17.12 -0.51 9.33
N PHE A 29 -17.90 -1.48 8.84
CA PHE A 29 -18.44 -1.48 7.48
C PHE A 29 -19.23 -0.19 7.19
N ILE A 30 -20.22 0.14 8.04
CA ILE A 30 -21.02 1.36 7.87
C ILE A 30 -20.13 2.60 7.93
N PHE A 31 -19.15 2.63 8.83
CA PHE A 31 -18.25 3.76 8.96
C PHE A 31 -17.39 3.98 7.71
N LEU A 32 -16.85 2.90 7.11
CA LEU A 32 -16.05 2.99 5.91
C LEU A 32 -16.89 3.37 4.68
N GLU A 33 -18.13 2.89 4.58
CA GLU A 33 -19.10 3.35 3.57
C GLU A 33 -19.40 4.84 3.70
N LEU A 34 -19.59 5.35 4.92
CA LEU A 34 -19.80 6.79 5.15
C LEU A 34 -18.58 7.62 4.71
N ILE A 35 -17.36 7.12 4.93
CA ILE A 35 -16.14 7.74 4.42
C ILE A 35 -16.15 7.73 2.89
N GLY A 36 -16.46 6.58 2.27
CA GLY A 36 -16.56 6.44 0.82
C GLY A 36 -17.56 7.40 0.20
N VAL A 37 -18.74 7.56 0.82
CA VAL A 37 -19.77 8.54 0.42
C VAL A 37 -19.28 9.98 0.62
N ALA A 38 -18.61 10.30 1.73
CA ALA A 38 -18.09 11.64 1.97
C ALA A 38 -17.02 12.03 0.93
N ILE A 39 -16.10 11.12 0.62
CA ILE A 39 -15.10 11.31 -0.43
C ILE A 39 -15.79 11.46 -1.79
N SER A 40 -16.75 10.60 -2.09
CA SER A 40 -17.55 10.65 -3.32
C SER A 40 -18.26 11.99 -3.52
N LEU A 41 -18.87 12.52 -2.46
CA LEU A 41 -19.52 13.84 -2.48
C LEU A 41 -18.51 14.96 -2.66
N PHE A 42 -17.35 14.90 -2.01
CA PHE A 42 -16.28 15.87 -2.20
C PHE A 42 -15.79 15.88 -3.66
N LEU A 43 -15.53 14.70 -4.23
CA LEU A 43 -15.10 14.53 -5.62
C LEU A 43 -16.14 15.07 -6.62
N PHE A 44 -17.43 14.84 -6.35
CA PHE A 44 -18.51 15.34 -7.19
C PHE A 44 -18.70 16.86 -7.06
N LEU A 45 -18.84 17.38 -5.85
CA LEU A 45 -19.23 18.77 -5.60
C LEU A 45 -18.06 19.75 -5.74
N ILE A 46 -16.86 19.35 -5.29
CA ILE A 46 -15.71 20.24 -5.22
C ILE A 46 -14.82 20.09 -6.45
N LEU A 47 -14.55 18.85 -6.88
CA LEU A 47 -13.71 18.59 -8.05
C LEU A 47 -14.51 18.49 -9.35
N ASN A 48 -15.85 18.59 -9.29
CA ASN A 48 -16.75 18.52 -10.44
C ASN A 48 -16.52 17.28 -11.32
N LEU A 49 -16.19 16.15 -10.69
CA LEU A 49 -15.96 14.89 -11.39
C LEU A 49 -17.29 14.24 -11.81
N PRO A 50 -17.33 13.52 -12.96
CA PRO A 50 -18.58 12.98 -13.48
C PRO A 50 -19.15 11.91 -12.55
N VAL A 51 -20.47 11.75 -12.55
CA VAL A 51 -21.18 10.74 -11.73
C VAL A 51 -20.61 9.33 -11.94
N SER A 52 -20.19 8.99 -13.16
CA SER A 52 -19.53 7.71 -13.46
C SER A 52 -18.24 7.51 -12.65
N PHE A 53 -17.41 8.54 -12.48
CA PHE A 53 -16.22 8.52 -11.63
C PHE A 53 -16.61 8.18 -10.18
N VAL A 54 -17.61 8.89 -9.68
CA VAL A 54 -18.10 8.76 -8.30
C VAL A 54 -18.61 7.34 -8.03
N ILE A 55 -19.32 6.75 -8.99
CA ILE A 55 -19.81 5.36 -8.88
C ILE A 55 -18.64 4.38 -8.71
N TYR A 56 -17.54 4.53 -9.46
CA TYR A 56 -16.37 3.66 -9.29
C TYR A 56 -15.76 3.78 -7.90
N VAL A 57 -15.69 5.00 -7.35
CA VAL A 57 -15.18 5.24 -5.99
C VAL A 57 -16.06 4.53 -4.96
N ILE A 58 -17.39 4.68 -5.04
CA ILE A 58 -18.32 3.99 -4.12
C ILE A 58 -18.12 2.48 -4.20
N ILE A 59 -18.09 1.90 -5.40
CA ILE A 59 -17.87 0.45 -5.60
C ILE A 59 -16.53 0.02 -4.96
N GLY A 60 -15.46 0.79 -5.17
CA GLY A 60 -14.16 0.53 -4.58
C GLY A 60 -14.18 0.49 -3.06
N PHE A 61 -14.83 1.47 -2.43
CA PHE A 61 -15.03 1.51 -0.97
C PHE A 61 -15.88 0.35 -0.48
N THR A 62 -16.92 -0.06 -1.21
CA THR A 62 -17.75 -1.20 -0.82
C THR A 62 -16.98 -2.52 -0.86
N ILE A 63 -16.24 -2.78 -1.94
CA ILE A 63 -15.41 -3.99 -2.03
C ILE A 63 -14.35 -3.98 -0.91
N SER A 64 -13.71 -2.84 -0.68
CA SER A 64 -12.74 -2.65 0.41
C SER A 64 -13.36 -2.94 1.78
N SER A 65 -14.55 -2.39 2.06
CA SER A 65 -15.27 -2.59 3.32
C SER A 65 -15.65 -4.06 3.55
N ILE A 66 -16.05 -4.77 2.50
CA ILE A 66 -16.32 -6.22 2.56
C ILE A 66 -15.04 -6.98 2.92
N LEU A 67 -13.93 -6.67 2.25
CA LEU A 67 -12.64 -7.35 2.48
C LEU A 67 -12.08 -7.07 3.88
N GLU A 68 -12.15 -5.82 4.36
CA GLU A 68 -11.77 -5.48 5.73
C GLU A 68 -12.65 -6.21 6.75
N SER A 69 -13.96 -6.29 6.49
CA SER A 69 -14.89 -7.03 7.34
C SER A 69 -14.52 -8.51 7.43
N ILE A 70 -14.09 -9.12 6.32
CA ILE A 70 -13.60 -10.51 6.29
C ILE A 70 -12.32 -10.66 7.12
N ILE A 71 -11.38 -9.73 7.00
CA ILE A 71 -10.13 -9.74 7.79
C ILE A 71 -10.45 -9.65 9.28
N VAL A 72 -11.26 -8.67 9.69
CA VAL A 72 -11.62 -8.44 11.10
C VAL A 72 -12.44 -9.59 11.67
N TYR A 73 -13.37 -10.16 10.90
CA TYR A 73 -14.18 -11.29 11.37
C TYR A 73 -13.38 -12.58 11.52
N ASN A 74 -12.33 -12.78 10.71
CA ASN A 74 -11.45 -13.95 10.76
C ASN A 74 -10.14 -13.68 11.52
N ARG A 75 -10.13 -12.68 12.41
CA ARG A 75 -8.92 -12.19 13.07
C ARG A 75 -8.13 -13.27 13.79
N ASP A 76 -8.78 -14.21 14.47
CA ASP A 76 -8.09 -15.21 15.31
C ASP A 76 -7.26 -16.14 14.41
N TYR A 77 -7.83 -16.57 13.28
CA TYR A 77 -7.12 -17.39 12.28
C TYR A 77 -5.99 -16.61 11.59
N LEU A 78 -6.23 -15.34 11.26
CA LEU A 78 -5.20 -14.50 10.64
C LEU A 78 -4.09 -14.14 11.62
N ASP A 79 -4.40 -14.01 12.91
CA ASP A 79 -3.42 -13.77 13.96
C ASP A 79 -2.52 -14.99 14.17
N GLU A 80 -3.11 -16.18 14.27
CA GLU A 80 -2.35 -17.44 14.35
C GLU A 80 -1.40 -17.61 13.16
N LYS A 81 -1.86 -17.25 11.95
CA LYS A 81 -1.11 -17.48 10.72
C LYS A 81 -0.07 -16.41 10.39
N TYR A 82 -0.37 -15.15 10.68
CA TYR A 82 0.41 -13.99 10.23
C TYR A 82 0.89 -13.06 11.34
N GLY A 83 0.42 -13.26 12.58
CA GLY A 83 0.69 -12.37 13.71
C GLY A 83 0.03 -11.02 13.50
N LEU A 84 -1.30 -10.96 13.56
CA LEU A 84 -2.12 -9.78 13.31
C LEU A 84 -1.95 -8.73 14.42
N PHE A 85 -1.78 -9.20 15.65
CA PHE A 85 -1.60 -8.37 16.84
C PHE A 85 -0.17 -8.45 17.36
N TYR A 86 0.26 -7.39 18.07
CA TYR A 86 1.57 -7.35 18.71
C TYR A 86 1.44 -7.31 20.23
N ASN A 87 1.88 -8.39 20.89
CA ASN A 87 1.66 -8.62 22.31
C ASN A 87 2.31 -7.56 23.23
N GLU A 88 3.42 -6.95 22.82
CA GLU A 88 4.13 -5.93 23.63
C GLU A 88 3.40 -4.57 23.64
N TYR A 89 2.64 -4.25 22.58
CA TYR A 89 1.86 -3.02 22.46
C TYR A 89 0.48 -3.39 21.93
N LYS A 90 -0.49 -3.66 22.83
CA LYS A 90 -1.89 -4.03 22.53
C LYS A 90 -2.44 -3.27 21.31
N GLY A 91 -2.29 -3.85 20.13
CA GLY A 91 -2.45 -3.13 18.86
C GLY A 91 -2.06 -3.98 17.66
N ILE A 92 -2.37 -3.46 16.47
CA ILE A 92 -2.11 -4.14 15.19
C ILE A 92 -0.60 -4.19 14.94
N SER A 93 -0.09 -5.37 14.61
CA SER A 93 1.32 -5.54 14.23
C SER A 93 1.59 -4.94 12.84
N TYR A 94 2.85 -4.71 12.48
CA TYR A 94 3.21 -4.32 11.11
C TYR A 94 2.80 -5.37 10.07
N GLN A 95 2.80 -6.65 10.43
CA GLN A 95 2.29 -7.72 9.57
C GLN A 95 0.77 -7.58 9.39
N GLY A 96 0.06 -7.28 10.47
CA GLY A 96 -1.37 -6.99 10.40
C GLY A 96 -1.69 -5.78 9.53
N LEU A 97 -0.92 -4.70 9.63
CA LEU A 97 -1.08 -3.53 8.74
C LEU A 97 -0.96 -3.91 7.26
N ILE A 98 -0.05 -4.82 6.91
CA ILE A 98 0.12 -5.28 5.52
C ILE A 98 -1.12 -6.02 5.01
N LEU A 99 -1.79 -6.81 5.86
CA LEU A 99 -3.06 -7.45 5.49
C LEU A 99 -4.12 -6.40 5.13
N PHE A 100 -4.20 -5.30 5.87
CA PHE A 100 -5.11 -4.19 5.58
C PHE A 100 -4.72 -3.35 4.35
N PHE A 101 -3.48 -3.42 3.88
CA PHE A 101 -3.12 -2.75 2.61
C PHE A 101 -3.79 -3.39 1.39
N ILE A 102 -4.16 -4.67 1.44
CA ILE A 102 -4.88 -5.32 0.34
C ILE A 102 -6.22 -4.63 0.06
N PRO A 103 -7.17 -4.54 1.00
CA PRO A 103 -8.43 -3.82 0.77
C PRO A 103 -8.22 -2.33 0.46
N ILE A 104 -7.24 -1.67 1.08
CA ILE A 104 -6.92 -0.27 0.77
C ILE A 104 -6.46 -0.13 -0.70
N SER A 105 -5.64 -1.05 -1.19
CA SER A 105 -5.17 -1.03 -2.58
C SER A 105 -6.29 -1.26 -3.58
N ILE A 106 -7.31 -2.05 -3.21
CA ILE A 106 -8.52 -2.25 -4.03
C ILE A 106 -9.29 -0.93 -4.16
N ALA A 107 -9.57 -0.25 -3.04
CA ALA A 107 -10.22 1.07 -3.09
C ALA A 107 -9.40 2.06 -3.93
N PHE A 108 -8.07 2.06 -3.76
CA PHE A 108 -7.17 2.93 -4.51
C PHE A 108 -7.18 2.65 -6.02
N ALA A 109 -7.20 1.38 -6.44
CA ALA A 109 -7.30 0.99 -7.84
C ALA A 109 -8.62 1.50 -8.47
N PHE A 110 -9.74 1.43 -7.75
CA PHE A 110 -11.02 1.95 -8.21
C PHE A 110 -11.10 3.48 -8.28
N ILE A 111 -10.31 4.20 -7.45
CA ILE A 111 -10.15 5.65 -7.57
C ILE A 111 -9.30 6.01 -8.80
N ILE A 112 -8.24 5.24 -9.06
CA ILE A 112 -7.33 5.46 -10.19
C ILE A 112 -7.98 5.10 -11.54
N PHE A 113 -8.79 4.04 -11.57
CA PHE A 113 -9.41 3.52 -12.79
C PHE A 113 -10.08 4.59 -13.66
N PRO A 114 -11.04 5.39 -13.17
CA PRO A 114 -11.70 6.40 -13.99
C PRO A 114 -10.79 7.56 -14.41
N LEU A 115 -9.78 7.91 -13.60
CA LEU A 115 -8.77 8.92 -13.97
C LEU A 115 -7.92 8.43 -15.16
N ALA A 116 -7.42 7.21 -15.06
CA ALA A 116 -6.60 6.59 -16.09
C ALA A 116 -7.40 6.31 -17.37
N LEU A 117 -8.68 5.95 -17.24
CA LEU A 117 -9.62 5.78 -18.35
C LEU A 117 -9.78 7.08 -19.16
N HIS A 118 -9.92 8.22 -18.49
CA HIS A 118 -10.03 9.52 -19.14
C HIS A 118 -8.74 9.92 -19.87
N GLN A 119 -7.57 9.61 -19.30
CA GLN A 119 -6.28 10.04 -19.86
C GLN A 119 -5.78 9.17 -21.03
N GLY A 120 -6.01 7.86 -21.00
CA GLY A 120 -5.39 6.93 -21.94
C GLY A 120 -6.27 5.73 -22.33
N GLY A 121 -7.58 5.83 -22.10
CA GLY A 121 -8.53 4.78 -22.44
C GLY A 121 -8.39 3.54 -21.57
N ILE A 122 -9.00 2.44 -22.04
CA ILE A 122 -9.13 1.20 -21.25
C ILE A 122 -7.78 0.55 -20.91
N CYS A 123 -6.79 0.63 -21.81
CA CYS A 123 -5.45 0.08 -21.57
C CYS A 123 -4.76 0.80 -20.40
N SER A 124 -4.90 2.13 -20.34
CA SER A 124 -4.42 2.92 -19.21
C SER A 124 -5.15 2.54 -17.92
N ALA A 125 -6.48 2.51 -17.95
CA ALA A 125 -7.30 2.15 -16.79
C ALA A 125 -6.90 0.82 -16.15
N ILE A 126 -6.75 -0.23 -16.96
CA ILE A 126 -6.32 -1.56 -16.50
C ILE A 126 -4.89 -1.50 -15.93
N SER A 127 -3.96 -0.88 -16.65
CA SER A 127 -2.54 -0.87 -16.28
C SER A 127 -2.27 -0.16 -14.96
N PHE A 128 -2.82 1.04 -14.81
CA PHE A 128 -2.66 1.83 -13.59
C PHE A 128 -3.40 1.22 -12.40
N SER A 129 -4.54 0.56 -12.62
CA SER A 129 -5.23 -0.17 -11.55
C SER A 129 -4.41 -1.37 -11.07
N LEU A 130 -3.81 -2.15 -11.97
CA LEU A 130 -2.91 -3.24 -11.59
C LEU A 130 -1.65 -2.74 -10.90
N ALA A 131 -1.10 -1.61 -11.34
CA ALA A 131 0.04 -0.97 -10.68
C ALA A 131 -0.31 -0.49 -9.26
N ALA A 132 -1.52 0.02 -9.04
CA ALA A 132 -2.01 0.42 -7.71
C ALA A 132 -2.13 -0.76 -6.74
N LEU A 133 -2.50 -1.95 -7.23
CA LEU A 133 -2.60 -3.17 -6.44
C LEU A 133 -1.23 -3.75 -6.08
N TYR A 134 -0.27 -3.66 -7.00
CA TYR A 134 1.01 -4.35 -6.91
C TYR A 134 1.73 -4.21 -5.55
N PRO A 135 1.86 -3.02 -4.94
CA PRO A 135 2.58 -2.87 -3.66
C PRO A 135 1.98 -3.68 -2.52
N ALA A 136 0.66 -3.69 -2.35
CA ALA A 136 0.00 -4.41 -1.27
C ALA A 136 0.25 -5.92 -1.39
N PHE A 137 0.07 -6.47 -2.60
CA PHE A 137 0.30 -7.90 -2.85
C PHE A 137 1.77 -8.27 -2.71
N PHE A 138 2.69 -7.45 -3.21
CA PHE A 138 4.12 -7.70 -3.06
C PHE A 138 4.56 -7.68 -1.59
N MET A 139 4.12 -6.68 -0.83
CA MET A 139 4.39 -6.61 0.61
C MET A 139 3.78 -7.79 1.36
N PHE A 140 2.58 -8.25 0.97
CA PHE A 140 1.96 -9.43 1.55
C PHE A 140 2.78 -10.71 1.30
N LEU A 141 3.31 -10.91 0.09
CA LEU A 141 4.22 -12.02 -0.20
C LEU A 141 5.50 -11.99 0.66
N ARG A 142 5.90 -10.79 1.10
CA ARG A 142 7.09 -10.58 1.95
C ARG A 142 6.74 -10.10 3.36
N ILE A 143 5.56 -10.46 3.87
CA ILE A 143 5.04 -9.99 5.16
C ILE A 143 6.02 -10.17 6.33
N ASN A 144 6.80 -11.26 6.31
CA ASN A 144 7.80 -11.58 7.33
C ASN A 144 8.96 -10.59 7.41
N VAL A 145 9.23 -9.81 6.35
CA VAL A 145 10.26 -8.76 6.35
C VAL A 145 9.89 -7.65 7.33
N TYR A 146 8.60 -7.37 7.48
CA TYR A 146 8.10 -6.21 8.20
C TYR A 146 7.77 -6.51 9.67
N LYS A 147 8.28 -7.59 10.26
CA LYS A 147 8.04 -7.91 11.68
C LYS A 147 8.42 -6.76 12.63
N ASN A 148 7.59 -6.51 13.64
CA ASN A 148 7.83 -5.50 14.68
C ASN A 148 9.15 -5.73 15.42
N GLU A 149 9.64 -6.96 15.52
CA GLU A 149 10.94 -7.27 16.14
C GLU A 149 12.11 -6.52 15.48
N ASN A 150 11.96 -6.09 14.21
CA ASN A 150 12.94 -5.27 13.53
C ASN A 150 13.01 -3.82 14.04
N SER A 151 12.08 -3.36 14.90
CA SER A 151 12.10 -2.04 15.53
C SER A 151 12.76 -2.02 16.92
N ARG A 152 13.54 -3.05 17.26
CA ARG A 152 14.29 -3.12 18.54
C ARG A 152 15.64 -2.42 18.45
N GLU A 153 16.09 -1.88 19.59
CA GLU A 153 17.30 -1.06 19.73
C GLU A 153 18.53 -1.63 19.00
N LEU A 154 19.20 -0.77 18.22
CA LEU A 154 20.52 -1.08 17.69
C LEU A 154 21.57 -0.56 18.66
N VAL A 155 22.49 -1.43 19.07
CA VAL A 155 23.72 -1.02 19.75
C VAL A 155 24.67 -0.54 18.66
N THR A 156 24.98 0.76 18.65
CA THR A 156 25.99 1.35 17.76
C THR A 156 27.12 1.94 18.58
N GLU A 157 28.35 1.87 18.09
CA GLU A 157 29.48 2.57 18.70
C GLU A 157 29.64 3.95 18.07
N ASN A 158 29.76 4.98 18.90
CA ASN A 158 30.04 6.34 18.46
C ASN A 158 31.50 6.45 17.98
N GLU A 159 31.88 7.54 17.31
CA GLU A 159 33.27 7.79 16.85
C GLU A 159 34.31 7.74 18.00
N ASN A 160 33.85 7.92 19.24
CA ASN A 160 34.65 7.83 20.47
C ASN A 160 34.65 6.43 21.14
N GLY A 161 34.11 5.39 20.48
CA GLY A 161 34.04 4.02 21.00
C GLY A 161 32.95 3.76 22.05
N ASN A 162 32.07 4.74 22.32
CA ASN A 162 30.98 4.59 23.28
C ASN A 162 29.78 3.87 22.66
N LYS A 163 29.27 2.83 23.32
CA LYS A 163 28.05 2.13 22.91
C LYS A 163 26.82 2.99 23.19
N ILE A 164 26.14 3.40 22.13
CA ILE A 164 24.87 4.11 22.13
C ILE A 164 23.78 3.14 21.69
N THR A 165 22.77 2.96 22.52
CA THR A 165 21.52 2.30 22.14
C THR A 165 20.63 3.29 21.40
N GLU A 166 20.51 3.13 20.08
CA GLU A 166 19.55 3.91 19.29
C GLU A 166 18.26 3.11 19.12
N LYS A 167 17.14 3.70 19.53
CA LYS A 167 15.82 3.16 19.24
C LYS A 167 15.55 3.31 17.75
N VAL A 168 15.41 2.20 17.05
CA VAL A 168 15.11 2.17 15.61
C VAL A 168 13.62 2.00 15.33
N ILE A 169 13.16 2.58 14.23
CA ILE A 169 11.75 2.51 13.81
C ILE A 169 11.40 1.16 13.16
N GLY A 170 12.41 0.38 12.80
CA GLY A 170 12.27 -0.84 11.99
C GLY A 170 11.87 -0.52 10.55
N TYR A 171 11.42 -1.54 9.81
CA TYR A 171 10.88 -1.35 8.46
C TYR A 171 9.40 -0.99 8.56
N HIS A 172 9.08 0.31 8.61
CA HIS A 172 7.71 0.77 8.85
C HIS A 172 6.82 0.56 7.61
N PRO A 173 5.87 -0.39 7.62
CA PRO A 173 5.18 -0.87 6.41
C PRO A 173 4.37 0.23 5.70
N VAL A 174 3.73 1.14 6.45
CA VAL A 174 2.94 2.25 5.86
C VAL A 174 3.77 3.15 4.95
N ILE A 175 5.02 3.45 5.32
CA ILE A 175 5.88 4.34 4.53
C ILE A 175 6.25 3.66 3.22
N TYR A 176 6.63 2.38 3.28
CA TYR A 176 6.93 1.58 2.09
C TYR A 176 5.71 1.39 1.19
N TYR A 177 4.53 1.17 1.76
CA TYR A 177 3.30 1.04 0.99
C TYR A 177 2.94 2.32 0.24
N ILE A 178 2.90 3.47 0.93
CA ILE A 178 2.58 4.76 0.29
C ILE A 178 3.60 5.06 -0.80
N PHE A 179 4.89 4.95 -0.47
CA PHE A 179 5.96 5.29 -1.41
C PHE A 179 6.02 4.34 -2.60
N GLY A 180 5.91 3.03 -2.34
CA GLY A 180 5.84 2.01 -3.39
C GLY A 180 4.62 2.17 -4.28
N SER A 181 3.47 2.58 -3.73
CA SER A 181 2.25 2.85 -4.53
C SER A 181 2.41 4.04 -5.46
N LEU A 182 3.00 5.13 -4.97
CA LEU A 182 3.30 6.31 -5.78
C LEU A 182 4.21 5.97 -6.96
N ILE A 183 5.32 5.26 -6.68
CA ILE A 183 6.29 4.88 -7.72
C ILE A 183 5.68 3.84 -8.67
N SER A 184 4.97 2.83 -8.14
CA SER A 184 4.33 1.77 -8.93
C SER A 184 3.36 2.33 -9.95
N CYS A 185 2.43 3.20 -9.53
CA CYS A 185 1.48 3.82 -10.43
C CYS A 185 2.19 4.59 -11.55
N HIS A 186 3.33 5.23 -11.26
CA HIS A 186 4.12 5.90 -12.28
C HIS A 186 4.82 4.90 -13.22
N ILE A 187 5.79 4.11 -12.74
CA ILE A 187 6.67 3.36 -13.66
C ILE A 187 6.04 2.04 -14.15
N ILE A 188 5.34 1.30 -13.27
CA ILE A 188 4.63 0.08 -13.69
C ILE A 188 3.39 0.43 -14.50
N GLY A 189 2.62 1.45 -14.08
CA GLY A 189 1.42 1.88 -14.80
C GLY A 189 1.71 2.24 -16.26
N PHE A 190 2.69 3.11 -16.51
CA PHE A 190 3.06 3.51 -17.87
C PHE A 190 3.69 2.37 -18.69
N SER A 191 4.61 1.59 -18.12
CA SER A 191 5.26 0.48 -18.84
C SER A 191 4.27 -0.61 -19.22
N LEU A 192 3.39 -1.00 -18.30
CA LEU A 192 2.35 -1.99 -18.57
C LEU A 192 1.36 -1.49 -19.62
N MET A 193 0.98 -0.21 -19.57
CA MET A 193 0.11 0.39 -20.59
C MET A 193 0.71 0.27 -21.99
N LYS A 194 1.99 0.61 -22.16
CA LYS A 194 2.66 0.48 -23.46
C LYS A 194 2.74 -0.97 -23.93
N VAL A 195 3.02 -1.92 -23.04
CA VAL A 195 3.00 -3.35 -23.36
C VAL A 195 1.62 -3.80 -23.85
N ILE A 196 0.54 -3.42 -23.15
CA ILE A 196 -0.83 -3.78 -23.54
C ILE A 196 -1.20 -3.16 -24.90
N ILE A 197 -0.90 -1.88 -25.11
CA ILE A 197 -1.17 -1.19 -26.39
C ILE A 197 -0.40 -1.87 -27.54
N SER A 198 0.87 -2.18 -27.31
CA SER A 198 1.76 -2.85 -28.26
C SER A 198 1.26 -4.26 -28.61
N PHE A 199 0.72 -4.98 -27.62
CA PHE A 199 0.08 -6.29 -27.83
C PHE A 199 -1.21 -6.20 -28.65
N ILE A 200 -2.11 -5.28 -28.32
CA ILE A 200 -3.37 -5.09 -29.06
C ILE A 200 -3.10 -4.61 -30.51
N GLY A 201 -2.09 -3.76 -30.68
CA GLY A 201 -1.68 -3.25 -31.99
C GLY A 201 -0.87 -4.23 -32.85
N ASN A 202 -0.63 -5.47 -32.38
CA ASN A 202 0.23 -6.47 -33.03
C ASN A 202 1.65 -5.98 -33.38
N ASN A 203 2.15 -4.97 -32.66
CA ASN A 203 3.47 -4.38 -32.86
C ASN A 203 4.26 -4.50 -31.56
N LEU A 204 4.58 -5.73 -31.17
CA LEU A 204 5.29 -6.05 -29.94
C LEU A 204 6.71 -5.51 -29.96
N ASP A 205 6.94 -4.43 -29.22
CA ASP A 205 8.27 -3.89 -29.00
C ASP A 205 8.87 -4.51 -27.72
N LEU A 206 9.96 -5.27 -27.90
CA LEU A 206 10.69 -5.89 -26.80
C LEU A 206 11.14 -4.87 -25.76
N ILE A 207 11.40 -3.63 -26.17
CA ILE A 207 11.81 -2.54 -25.30
C ILE A 207 10.76 -2.26 -24.22
N TYR A 208 9.46 -2.30 -24.56
CA TYR A 208 8.40 -2.08 -23.57
C TYR A 208 8.34 -3.19 -22.52
N PHE A 209 8.63 -4.44 -22.89
CA PHE A 209 8.74 -5.53 -21.93
C PHE A 209 9.95 -5.36 -21.01
N ILE A 210 11.10 -4.96 -21.55
CA ILE A 210 12.29 -4.67 -20.75
C ILE A 210 11.97 -3.57 -19.74
N TYR A 211 11.28 -2.50 -20.16
CA TYR A 211 10.84 -1.44 -19.26
C TYR A 211 9.89 -1.91 -18.16
N LEU A 212 8.94 -2.80 -18.49
CA LEU A 212 8.05 -3.38 -17.50
C LEU A 212 8.82 -4.22 -16.47
N ILE A 213 9.77 -5.04 -16.92
CA ILE A 213 10.63 -5.85 -16.05
C ILE A 213 11.46 -4.95 -15.15
N CYS A 214 12.14 -3.93 -15.69
CA CYS A 214 12.89 -2.96 -14.91
C CYS A 214 12.00 -2.23 -13.89
N SER A 215 10.80 -1.83 -14.29
CA SER A 215 9.83 -1.16 -13.40
C SER A 215 9.42 -2.07 -12.24
N LEU A 216 9.10 -3.33 -12.51
CA LEU A 216 8.80 -4.33 -11.49
C LEU A 216 9.97 -4.55 -10.52
N LEU A 217 11.19 -4.64 -11.04
CA LEU A 217 12.40 -4.82 -10.22
C LEU A 217 12.65 -3.60 -9.31
N ILE A 218 12.47 -2.38 -9.81
CA ILE A 218 12.67 -1.16 -9.03
C ILE A 218 11.64 -1.07 -7.91
N VAL A 219 10.36 -1.26 -8.21
CA VAL A 219 9.31 -1.23 -7.17
C VAL A 219 9.50 -2.38 -6.18
N SER A 220 9.85 -3.58 -6.66
CA SER A 220 10.19 -4.72 -5.79
C SER A 220 11.33 -4.35 -4.83
N PHE A 221 12.38 -3.71 -5.33
CA PHE A 221 13.53 -3.29 -4.53
C PHE A 221 13.12 -2.26 -3.46
N ILE A 222 12.30 -1.28 -3.83
CA ILE A 222 11.75 -0.28 -2.90
C ILE A 222 10.94 -0.95 -1.78
N LEU A 223 10.11 -1.93 -2.14
CA LEU A 223 9.29 -2.71 -1.22
C LEU A 223 10.06 -3.86 -0.53
N SER A 224 11.38 -3.90 -0.68
CA SER A 224 12.25 -4.94 -0.13
C SER A 224 13.33 -4.34 0.77
N PRO A 225 12.94 -3.74 1.91
CA PRO A 225 13.88 -2.98 2.72
C PRO A 225 15.01 -3.83 3.31
N ASP A 226 14.78 -5.12 3.55
CA ASP A 226 15.82 -6.06 3.96
C ASP A 226 16.91 -6.29 2.92
N ILE A 227 16.54 -6.30 1.63
CA ILE A 227 17.48 -6.42 0.51
C ILE A 227 18.22 -5.09 0.35
N ALA A 228 17.49 -3.97 0.35
CA ALA A 228 18.08 -2.64 0.27
C ALA A 228 19.07 -2.36 1.41
N ASN A 229 18.75 -2.77 2.64
CA ASN A 229 19.62 -2.59 3.81
C ASN A 229 20.94 -3.36 3.71
N LYS A 230 20.98 -4.45 2.93
CA LYS A 230 22.21 -5.22 2.70
C LYS A 230 23.11 -4.60 1.61
N LEU A 231 22.51 -3.90 0.66
CA LEU A 231 23.22 -3.32 -0.49
C LEU A 231 23.70 -1.90 -0.23
N LEU A 232 22.99 -1.14 0.59
CA LEU A 232 23.28 0.27 0.83
C LEU A 232 24.21 0.46 2.04
N PRO A 233 25.08 1.48 2.03
CA PRO A 233 26.04 1.73 3.10
C PRO A 233 25.42 2.41 4.33
N PHE A 234 24.10 2.29 4.53
CA PHE A 234 23.39 2.92 5.63
C PHE A 234 22.18 2.09 6.09
N GLU A 235 21.84 2.22 7.36
CA GLU A 235 20.77 1.43 7.99
C GLU A 235 19.37 2.05 7.74
N LEU A 236 18.54 1.36 6.98
CA LEU A 236 17.16 1.74 6.62
C LEU A 236 16.20 1.72 7.81
N LYS A 237 16.51 0.95 8.87
CA LYS A 237 15.73 0.93 10.12
C LYS A 237 15.82 2.25 10.89
N ARG A 238 16.72 3.16 10.51
CA ARG A 238 16.84 4.51 11.09
C ARG A 238 16.08 5.50 10.23
N ILE A 239 15.47 6.51 10.84
CA ILE A 239 14.74 7.58 10.12
C ILE A 239 15.65 8.25 9.07
N ASN A 240 16.92 8.50 9.39
CA ASN A 240 17.85 9.13 8.45
C ASN A 240 18.16 8.20 7.25
N GLY A 241 18.40 6.91 7.50
CA GLY A 241 18.62 5.94 6.43
C GLY A 241 17.38 5.75 5.55
N LEU A 242 16.19 5.69 6.16
CA LEU A 242 14.92 5.67 5.44
C LEU A 242 14.76 6.90 4.54
N LYS A 243 15.04 8.12 5.03
CA LYS A 243 14.98 9.35 4.20
C LYS A 243 15.90 9.27 2.99
N LYS A 244 17.15 8.82 3.18
CA LYS A 244 18.10 8.60 2.09
C LYS A 244 17.57 7.57 1.08
N PHE A 245 16.97 6.49 1.56
CA PHE A 245 16.37 5.46 0.70
C PHE A 245 15.20 5.99 -0.14
N LEU A 246 14.33 6.80 0.45
CA LEU A 246 13.23 7.45 -0.29
C LEU A 246 13.78 8.37 -1.40
N ILE A 247 14.86 9.12 -1.14
CA ILE A 247 15.51 9.94 -2.18
C ILE A 247 16.02 9.06 -3.33
N ILE A 248 16.68 7.94 -3.02
CA ILE A 248 17.15 6.99 -4.05
C ILE A 248 15.97 6.47 -4.88
N GLY A 249 14.85 6.09 -4.25
CA GLY A 249 13.66 5.64 -4.97
C GLY A 249 13.10 6.69 -5.93
N ILE A 250 13.06 7.97 -5.52
CA ILE A 250 12.64 9.08 -6.38
C ILE A 250 13.61 9.24 -7.56
N MET A 251 14.92 9.17 -7.31
CA MET A 251 15.92 9.23 -8.38
C MET A 251 15.77 8.08 -9.37
N MET A 252 15.56 6.86 -8.90
CA MET A 252 15.33 5.69 -9.78
C MET A 252 14.07 5.85 -10.61
N MET A 253 12.98 6.35 -10.01
CA MET A 253 11.74 6.68 -10.72
C MET A 253 11.99 7.74 -11.80
N ALA A 254 12.70 8.82 -11.48
CA ALA A 254 13.00 9.90 -12.42
C ALA A 254 13.88 9.43 -13.59
N ILE A 255 14.90 8.61 -13.32
CA ILE A 255 15.76 8.02 -14.36
C ILE A 255 14.92 7.15 -15.31
N MET A 256 14.08 6.26 -14.78
CA MET A 256 13.20 5.47 -15.64
C MET A 256 12.20 6.33 -16.39
N GLY A 257 11.64 7.36 -15.76
CA GLY A 257 10.75 8.31 -16.42
C GLY A 257 11.42 9.01 -17.60
N LEU A 258 12.66 9.50 -17.45
CA LEU A 258 13.42 10.13 -18.53
C LEU A 258 13.72 9.17 -19.68
N LEU A 259 14.08 7.92 -19.37
CA LEU A 259 14.27 6.88 -20.37
C LEU A 259 12.98 6.54 -21.12
N PHE A 260 11.81 6.78 -20.52
CA PHE A 260 10.50 6.50 -21.10
C PHE A 260 9.92 7.67 -21.89
N VAL A 261 10.13 8.92 -21.45
CA VAL A 261 9.59 10.15 -22.08
C VAL A 261 10.39 10.58 -23.31
N SER A 262 11.61 10.07 -23.48
CA SER A 262 12.44 10.36 -24.65
C SER A 262 11.98 9.67 -25.95
N TRP A 263 10.80 9.00 -25.96
CA TRP A 263 10.29 8.21 -27.09
C TRP A 263 8.76 8.29 -27.25
#